data_AF-A0A6I2I0S8-F1
#
_entry.id   AF-A0A6I2I0S8-F1
#
_cell.length_a   1.000
_cell.length_b   1.000
_cell.length_c   1.000
_cell.angle_alpha   90.00
_cell.angle_beta   90.00
_cell.angle_gamma   90.00
#
_symmetry.space_group_name_H-M   'P 1'
#
loop_
_entity.id
_entity.type
_entity.pdbx_description
1 polymer ?
#
loop_
_entity_poly.entity_id
_entity_poly.type
_entity_poly.pdbx_seq_one_letter_code
_entity_poly.pdbx_strand_id
1 'polypeptide(L)'
;MVTKLKSAAPQQKKSTGMAPKVKKTGKKHNDVIEKKKQIAGISEDTEKVAIRRKNVGYQHTRQEKLNQLGTHKITARLNDADYEKLGDLIEYMNHPRPEKNKHQVIERYSMLLSYMLRKAHKLRILSPESERAKELYRLHKLVRDLKYNKTHTNSEIIEIMKKDKEPTPESVINDDTNHNWNDNDIKDILNIKKVKLNIKELE
;
A
#
# COMPACT_ATOMS: atom_id res chain seq x y z
N MET A 1 43.15 -16.10 -51.44
CA MET A 1 42.33 -15.09 -52.15
C MET A 1 41.32 -14.54 -51.16
N VAL A 2 41.51 -13.29 -50.73
CA VAL A 2 40.69 -12.61 -49.71
C VAL A 2 39.82 -11.59 -50.42
N THR A 3 38.52 -11.84 -50.53
CA THR A 3 37.55 -10.89 -51.08
C THR A 3 37.07 -9.93 -50.00
N LYS A 4 37.54 -8.68 -50.08
CA LYS A 4 36.98 -7.52 -49.38
C LYS A 4 35.59 -7.20 -49.96
N LEU A 5 34.59 -7.07 -49.10
CA LEU A 5 33.31 -6.42 -49.44
C LEU A 5 33.11 -5.19 -48.55
N LYS A 6 32.75 -4.10 -49.24
CA LYS A 6 32.73 -2.72 -48.78
C LYS A 6 31.63 -2.44 -47.75
N SER A 7 31.97 -1.53 -46.84
CA SER A 7 31.10 -0.83 -45.90
C SER A 7 29.92 -0.10 -46.56
N ALA A 8 28.74 -0.19 -45.96
CA ALA A 8 27.65 0.76 -46.15
C ALA A 8 27.06 1.13 -44.78
N ALA A 9 27.26 2.37 -44.36
CA ALA A 9 26.72 2.95 -43.14
C ALA A 9 25.26 3.41 -43.37
N PRO A 10 24.33 3.19 -42.43
CA PRO A 10 22.98 3.77 -42.53
C PRO A 10 22.97 5.25 -42.15
N GLN A 11 22.33 6.03 -43.03
CA GLN A 11 22.17 7.47 -42.97
C GLN A 11 21.40 7.94 -41.72
N GLN A 12 21.96 8.94 -41.03
CA GLN A 12 21.28 9.73 -40.01
C GLN A 12 20.19 10.61 -40.64
N LYS A 13 18.92 10.35 -40.33
CA LYS A 13 17.83 11.29 -40.58
C LYS A 13 17.85 12.39 -39.51
N LYS A 14 18.23 13.60 -39.90
CA LYS A 14 18.00 14.84 -39.15
C LYS A 14 16.50 15.17 -39.19
N SER A 15 15.81 15.13 -38.05
CA SER A 15 14.50 15.78 -37.91
C SER A 15 14.64 17.02 -37.04
N THR A 16 14.77 18.17 -37.70
CA THR A 16 14.46 19.49 -37.14
C THR A 16 12.96 19.56 -36.85
N GLY A 17 12.59 19.69 -35.58
CA GLY A 17 11.22 19.90 -35.14
C GLY A 17 11.22 20.59 -33.78
N MET A 18 10.79 21.84 -33.77
CA MET A 18 10.85 22.79 -32.66
C MET A 18 10.17 22.27 -31.38
N ALA A 19 10.90 22.34 -30.26
CA ALA A 19 10.32 22.22 -28.93
C ALA A 19 9.45 23.46 -28.62
N PRO A 20 8.18 23.33 -28.24
CA PRO A 20 7.42 24.48 -27.77
C PRO A 20 7.88 24.88 -26.36
N LYS A 21 8.40 26.11 -26.24
CA LYS A 21 8.68 26.82 -24.98
C LYS A 21 7.41 26.87 -24.13
N VAL A 22 7.43 26.22 -22.97
CA VAL A 22 6.43 26.42 -21.91
C VAL A 22 6.66 27.82 -21.30
N LYS A 23 5.81 28.79 -21.68
CA LYS A 23 5.70 30.06 -20.96
C LYS A 23 5.08 29.79 -19.59
N LYS A 24 5.85 30.00 -18.53
CA LYS A 24 5.32 30.19 -17.18
C LYS A 24 4.56 31.52 -17.16
N THR A 25 3.24 31.46 -17.07
CA THR A 25 2.44 32.60 -16.60
C THR A 25 1.72 32.15 -15.34
N GLY A 26 2.24 32.56 -14.20
CA GLY A 26 1.48 32.57 -12.96
C GLY A 26 0.30 33.51 -13.14
N LYS A 27 -0.91 33.03 -12.86
CA LYS A 27 -2.04 33.89 -12.55
C LYS A 27 -2.79 33.30 -11.37
N LYS A 28 -2.86 34.16 -10.35
CA LYS A 28 -3.43 33.96 -9.03
C LYS A 28 -4.91 33.56 -9.12
N HIS A 29 -5.35 32.77 -8.16
CA HIS A 29 -6.76 32.68 -7.77
C HIS A 29 -7.33 34.10 -7.61
N ASN A 30 -8.48 34.35 -8.23
CA ASN A 30 -9.55 35.18 -7.70
C ASN A 30 -10.82 34.97 -8.52
N ASP A 31 -11.91 34.78 -7.79
CA ASP A 31 -13.26 34.51 -8.25
C ASP A 31 -13.77 35.55 -9.25
N VAL A 32 -14.36 35.07 -10.36
CA VAL A 32 -15.51 35.75 -10.99
C VAL A 32 -16.44 34.66 -11.54
N ILE A 33 -17.55 34.44 -10.85
CA ILE A 33 -18.73 33.77 -11.39
C ILE A 33 -19.35 34.75 -12.39
N GLU A 34 -18.99 34.64 -13.67
CA GLU A 34 -19.60 35.45 -14.72
C GLU A 34 -20.87 34.76 -15.24
N LYS A 35 -21.98 35.50 -15.12
CA LYS A 35 -23.35 35.10 -15.48
C LYS A 35 -23.46 34.70 -16.94
N LYS A 36 -24.29 33.67 -17.18
CA LYS A 36 -24.74 33.13 -18.47
C LYS A 36 -25.08 34.23 -19.49
N LYS A 37 -24.45 34.21 -20.66
CA LYS A 37 -25.05 34.65 -21.92
C LYS A 37 -25.40 33.40 -22.74
N GLN A 38 -26.69 33.23 -23.05
CA GLN A 38 -27.13 32.25 -24.04
C GLN A 38 -26.70 32.76 -25.41
N ILE A 39 -25.95 31.94 -26.15
CA ILE A 39 -25.70 32.13 -27.58
C ILE A 39 -26.48 31.03 -28.28
N ALA A 40 -27.48 31.44 -29.07
CA ALA A 40 -28.27 30.56 -29.93
C ALA A 40 -27.42 30.11 -31.12
N GLY A 41 -27.32 28.79 -31.32
CA GLY A 41 -26.55 28.15 -32.39
C GLY A 41 -26.16 26.72 -32.00
N ILE A 42 -27.10 25.78 -32.12
CA ILE A 42 -26.95 24.34 -31.82
C ILE A 42 -26.71 23.64 -33.18
N SER A 43 -25.72 22.76 -33.40
CA SER A 43 -25.84 21.39 -32.88
C SER A 43 -24.57 20.53 -32.78
N GLU A 44 -23.38 20.93 -33.26
CA GLU A 44 -22.20 20.04 -33.17
C GLU A 44 -21.25 20.34 -31.99
N ASP A 45 -21.27 21.57 -31.47
CA ASP A 45 -20.38 21.99 -30.38
C ASP A 45 -20.93 21.65 -28.99
N THR A 46 -22.24 21.49 -28.83
CA THR A 46 -22.87 21.20 -27.53
C THR A 46 -22.48 19.83 -26.99
N GLU A 47 -22.38 18.83 -27.86
CA GLU A 47 -21.98 17.47 -27.48
C GLU A 47 -20.48 17.40 -27.17
N LYS A 48 -19.63 18.01 -28.00
CA LYS A 48 -18.18 18.10 -27.76
C LYS A 48 -17.86 18.89 -26.49
N VAL A 49 -18.60 19.96 -26.22
CA VAL A 49 -18.47 20.77 -24.98
C VAL A 49 -18.99 19.99 -23.77
N ALA A 50 -20.09 19.24 -23.88
CA ALA A 50 -20.60 18.38 -22.81
C ALA A 50 -19.62 17.25 -22.47
N ILE A 51 -19.03 16.59 -23.48
CA ILE A 51 -18.01 15.56 -23.31
C ILE A 51 -16.76 16.15 -22.66
N ARG A 52 -16.28 17.32 -23.12
CA ARG A 52 -15.15 18.03 -22.47
C ARG A 52 -15.44 18.35 -21.02
N ARG A 53 -16.62 18.90 -20.69
CA ARG A 53 -17.00 19.22 -19.31
C ARG A 53 -17.09 17.97 -18.44
N LYS A 54 -17.64 16.87 -18.96
CA LYS A 54 -17.68 15.57 -18.26
C LYS A 54 -16.27 15.05 -18.00
N ASN A 55 -15.37 15.18 -18.96
CA ASN A 55 -13.97 14.77 -18.82
C ASN A 55 -13.19 15.64 -17.82
N VAL A 56 -13.42 16.95 -17.81
CA VAL A 56 -12.80 17.88 -16.84
C VAL A 56 -13.31 17.62 -15.43
N GLY A 57 -14.63 17.48 -15.24
CA GLY A 57 -15.21 17.11 -13.95
C GLY A 57 -14.66 15.78 -13.45
N TYR A 58 -14.56 14.79 -14.33
CA TYR A 58 -13.94 13.50 -14.02
C TYR A 58 -12.46 13.63 -13.63
N GLN A 59 -11.67 14.43 -14.34
CA GLN A 59 -10.26 14.66 -13.99
C GLN A 59 -10.13 15.31 -12.62
N HIS A 60 -11.01 16.25 -12.28
CA HIS A 60 -11.04 16.90 -10.97
C HIS A 60 -11.36 15.89 -9.86
N THR A 61 -12.45 15.13 -10.00
CA THR A 61 -12.85 14.09 -9.02
C THR A 61 -11.77 13.01 -8.87
N ARG A 62 -11.12 12.63 -9.98
CA ARG A 62 -10.01 11.67 -9.95
C ARG A 62 -8.81 12.24 -9.21
N GLN A 63 -8.47 13.51 -9.42
CA GLN A 63 -7.37 14.16 -8.72
C GLN A 63 -7.65 14.27 -7.22
N GLU A 64 -8.88 14.61 -6.83
CA GLU A 64 -9.32 14.62 -5.43
C GLU A 64 -9.21 13.24 -4.78
N LYS A 65 -9.71 12.18 -5.43
CA LYS A 65 -9.59 10.81 -4.93
C LYS A 65 -8.14 10.34 -4.82
N LEU A 66 -7.30 10.68 -5.79
CA LEU A 66 -5.88 10.34 -5.73
C LEU A 66 -5.17 11.08 -4.60
N ASN A 67 -5.50 12.36 -4.38
CA ASN A 67 -4.98 13.12 -3.25
C ASN A 67 -5.43 12.52 -1.90
N GLN A 68 -6.63 11.93 -1.83
CA GLN A 68 -7.10 11.18 -0.65
C GLN A 68 -6.35 9.86 -0.46
N LEU A 69 -5.95 9.19 -1.54
CA LEU A 69 -5.22 7.91 -1.48
C LEU A 69 -3.76 8.08 -1.02
N GLY A 70 -3.14 9.23 -1.28
CA GLY A 70 -1.81 9.57 -0.74
C GLY A 70 -1.07 10.64 -1.54
N THR A 71 -0.04 11.21 -0.93
CA THR A 71 0.78 12.29 -1.50
C THR A 71 1.96 11.80 -2.34
N HIS A 72 2.44 10.58 -2.08
CA HIS A 72 3.61 10.01 -2.75
C HIS A 72 3.20 9.12 -3.92
N LYS A 73 3.85 9.31 -5.07
CA LYS A 73 3.61 8.55 -6.30
C LYS A 73 4.82 7.69 -6.66
N ILE A 74 4.57 6.42 -6.93
CA ILE A 74 5.56 5.48 -7.49
C ILE A 74 5.04 5.03 -8.86
N THR A 75 5.95 4.89 -9.83
CA THR A 75 5.63 4.31 -11.15
C THR A 75 6.45 3.03 -11.31
N ALA A 76 5.78 1.91 -11.60
CA ALA A 76 6.41 0.61 -11.79
C ALA A 76 6.03 0.02 -13.15
N ARG A 77 6.92 -0.80 -13.72
CA ARG A 77 6.63 -1.63 -14.89
C ARG A 77 6.61 -3.08 -14.42
N LEU A 78 5.54 -3.79 -14.75
CA LEU A 78 5.39 -5.21 -14.46
C LEU A 78 5.50 -5.98 -15.77
N ASN A 79 6.06 -7.19 -15.73
CA ASN A 79 5.90 -8.14 -16.82
C ASN A 79 4.47 -8.69 -16.82
N ASP A 80 4.09 -9.38 -17.89
CA ASP A 80 2.72 -9.89 -18.04
C ASP A 80 2.34 -10.86 -16.91
N ALA A 81 3.25 -11.76 -16.52
CA ALA A 81 2.99 -12.74 -15.46
C ALA A 81 2.69 -12.08 -14.10
N ASP A 82 3.44 -11.04 -13.73
CA ASP A 82 3.27 -10.31 -12.49
C ASP A 82 2.05 -9.39 -12.52
N TYR A 83 1.70 -8.87 -13.70
CA TYR A 83 0.45 -8.14 -13.91
C TYR A 83 -0.77 -9.05 -13.72
N GLU A 84 -0.72 -10.28 -14.25
CA GLU A 84 -1.79 -11.25 -14.10
C GLU A 84 -2.00 -11.64 -12.63
N LYS A 85 -0.92 -11.93 -11.88
CA LYS A 85 -0.99 -12.19 -10.42
C LYS A 85 -1.63 -11.04 -9.65
N LEU A 86 -1.37 -9.79 -10.07
CA LEU A 86 -1.96 -8.61 -9.44
C LEU A 86 -3.48 -8.59 -9.62
N GLY A 87 -3.97 -9.04 -10.78
CA GLY A 87 -5.41 -9.22 -11.03
C GLY A 87 -6.02 -10.33 -10.16
N ASP A 88 -5.35 -11.47 -10.06
CA ASP A 88 -5.80 -12.61 -9.25
C ASP A 88 -5.92 -12.23 -7.76
N LEU A 89 -4.97 -11.43 -7.26
CA LEU A 89 -4.99 -10.92 -5.89
C LEU A 89 -6.17 -9.97 -5.62
N ILE A 90 -6.62 -9.21 -6.62
CA ILE A 90 -7.82 -8.36 -6.48
C ILE A 90 -9.06 -9.24 -6.34
N GLU A 91 -9.18 -10.27 -7.17
CA GLU A 91 -10.29 -11.21 -7.13
C GLU A 91 -10.35 -11.99 -5.82
N TYR A 92 -9.19 -12.42 -5.32
CA TYR A 92 -9.07 -13.06 -4.00
C TYR A 92 -9.58 -12.17 -2.85
N MET A 93 -9.46 -10.85 -2.97
CA MET A 93 -10.02 -9.90 -2.00
C MET A 93 -11.50 -9.57 -2.24
N ASN A 94 -12.22 -10.39 -3.03
CA ASN A 94 -13.62 -10.20 -3.40
C ASN A 94 -13.90 -8.89 -4.15
N HIS A 95 -12.94 -8.42 -4.93
CA HIS A 95 -13.12 -7.27 -5.81
C HIS A 95 -13.05 -7.72 -7.28
N PRO A 96 -13.88 -7.16 -8.18
CA PRO A 96 -13.77 -7.52 -9.59
C PRO A 96 -12.42 -7.08 -10.17
N ARG A 97 -11.84 -7.94 -11.03
CA ARG A 97 -10.61 -7.65 -11.76
C ARG A 97 -10.75 -6.35 -12.55
N PRO A 98 -9.77 -5.44 -12.49
CA PRO A 98 -9.84 -4.22 -13.24
C PRO A 98 -9.65 -4.51 -14.73
N GLU A 99 -10.63 -4.19 -15.57
CA GLU A 99 -10.48 -4.35 -17.02
C GLU A 99 -9.54 -3.29 -17.60
N LYS A 100 -8.79 -3.69 -18.63
CA LYS A 100 -7.91 -2.82 -19.39
C LYS A 100 -8.72 -1.61 -19.90
N ASN A 101 -8.21 -0.40 -19.64
CA ASN A 101 -8.84 0.89 -19.97
C ASN A 101 -10.03 1.31 -19.09
N LYS A 102 -10.40 0.55 -18.05
CA LYS A 102 -11.39 1.04 -17.08
C LYS A 102 -10.79 2.03 -16.10
N HIS A 103 -11.59 3.02 -15.75
CA HIS A 103 -11.20 4.15 -14.91
C HIS A 103 -10.78 3.78 -13.47
N GLN A 104 -11.22 2.61 -12.97
CA GLN A 104 -11.00 2.15 -11.59
C GLN A 104 -9.69 1.35 -11.42
N VAL A 105 -8.94 1.12 -12.51
CA VAL A 105 -7.74 0.27 -12.50
C VAL A 105 -6.70 0.76 -11.49
N ILE A 106 -6.40 2.06 -11.52
CA ILE A 106 -5.38 2.64 -10.64
C ILE A 106 -5.84 2.62 -9.19
N GLU A 107 -7.10 2.98 -8.90
CA GLU A 107 -7.62 3.01 -7.53
C GLU A 107 -7.60 1.61 -6.88
N ARG A 108 -8.04 0.59 -7.62
CA ARG A 108 -8.07 -0.80 -7.12
C ARG A 108 -6.67 -1.35 -6.87
N TYR A 109 -5.74 -1.15 -7.79
CA TYR A 109 -4.36 -1.58 -7.61
C TYR A 109 -3.64 -0.79 -6.50
N SER A 110 -3.89 0.51 -6.37
CA SER A 110 -3.36 1.33 -5.27
C SER A 110 -3.85 0.85 -3.90
N MET A 111 -5.12 0.45 -3.80
CA MET A 111 -5.68 -0.11 -2.57
C MET A 111 -5.06 -1.46 -2.23
N LEU A 112 -4.95 -2.38 -3.21
CA LEU A 112 -4.28 -3.67 -3.03
C LEU A 112 -2.83 -3.50 -2.59
N LEU A 113 -2.06 -2.67 -3.29
CA LEU A 113 -0.66 -2.42 -2.96
C LEU A 113 -0.50 -1.83 -1.55
N SER A 114 -1.38 -0.90 -1.17
CA SER A 114 -1.37 -0.34 0.19
C SER A 114 -1.69 -1.40 1.25
N TYR A 115 -2.66 -2.27 0.98
CA TYR A 115 -3.00 -3.40 1.86
C TYR A 115 -1.82 -4.38 1.98
N MET A 116 -1.23 -4.79 0.85
CA MET A 116 -0.08 -5.69 0.83
C MET A 116 1.13 -5.08 1.53
N LEU A 117 1.41 -3.79 1.33
CA LEU A 117 2.51 -3.11 2.01
C LEU A 117 2.29 -3.07 3.53
N ARG A 118 1.06 -2.79 4.00
CA ARG A 118 0.72 -2.86 5.43
C ARG A 118 0.89 -4.27 5.97
N LYS A 119 0.45 -5.29 5.23
CA LYS A 119 0.57 -6.69 5.62
C LYS A 119 2.03 -7.13 5.66
N ALA A 120 2.80 -6.82 4.62
CA ALA A 120 4.23 -7.13 4.52
C ALA A 120 5.06 -6.40 5.59
N HIS A 121 4.76 -5.13 5.87
CA HIS A 121 5.39 -4.39 6.95
C HIS A 121 5.01 -4.96 8.32
N LYS A 122 3.75 -5.33 8.52
CA LYS A 122 3.30 -6.02 9.74
C LYS A 122 4.00 -7.37 9.90
N LEU A 123 4.13 -8.14 8.83
CA LEU A 123 4.86 -9.40 8.82
C LEU A 123 6.34 -9.19 9.10
N ARG A 124 7.01 -8.24 8.45
CA ARG A 124 8.45 -7.96 8.67
C ARG A 124 8.73 -7.49 10.10
N ILE A 125 7.92 -6.60 10.65
CA ILE A 125 8.07 -6.13 12.04
C ILE A 125 7.80 -7.24 13.07
N LEU A 126 7.10 -8.30 12.65
CA LEU A 126 6.63 -9.37 13.52
C LEU A 126 7.06 -10.76 13.01
N SER A 127 8.11 -10.83 12.19
CA SER A 127 8.71 -12.07 11.70
C SER A 127 10.12 -12.15 12.25
N PRO A 128 10.25 -12.29 13.58
CA PRO A 128 11.53 -12.47 14.23
C PRO A 128 12.32 -13.63 13.63
N GLU A 129 13.63 -13.44 13.47
CA GLU A 129 14.52 -14.47 12.93
C GLU A 129 14.98 -15.46 14.00
N SER A 130 15.29 -14.96 15.21
CA SER A 130 15.72 -15.78 16.33
C SER A 130 14.57 -16.57 16.97
N GLU A 131 14.87 -17.76 17.49
CA GLU A 131 13.86 -18.62 18.14
C GLU A 131 13.23 -17.95 19.37
N ARG A 132 14.03 -17.22 20.17
CA ARG A 132 13.51 -16.48 21.34
C ARG A 132 12.54 -15.37 20.93
N ALA A 133 12.88 -14.61 19.89
CA ALA A 133 12.01 -13.56 19.43
C ALA A 133 10.71 -14.12 18.80
N LYS A 134 10.78 -15.28 18.11
CA LYS A 134 9.59 -16.03 17.64
C LYS A 134 8.70 -16.44 18.80
N GLU A 135 9.29 -16.98 19.85
CA GLU A 135 8.57 -17.43 21.03
C GLU A 135 7.88 -16.27 21.75
N LEU A 136 8.57 -15.14 21.93
CA LEU A 136 7.99 -13.93 22.53
C LEU A 136 6.81 -13.40 21.69
N TYR A 137 6.94 -13.42 20.36
CA TYR A 137 5.85 -13.02 19.48
C TYR A 137 4.66 -13.99 19.50
N ARG A 138 4.93 -15.30 19.64
CA ARG A 138 3.91 -16.34 19.81
C ARG A 138 3.10 -16.08 21.08
N LEU A 139 3.77 -15.83 22.20
CA LEU A 139 3.12 -15.48 23.47
C LEU A 139 2.25 -14.23 23.36
N HIS A 140 2.75 -13.17 22.71
CA HIS A 140 1.95 -11.96 22.44
C HIS A 140 0.66 -12.28 21.69
N LYS A 141 0.74 -13.08 20.62
CA LYS A 141 -0.41 -13.43 19.81
C LYS A 141 -1.41 -14.28 20.60
N LEU A 142 -0.92 -15.24 21.39
CA LEU A 142 -1.74 -16.13 22.20
C LEU A 142 -2.51 -15.35 23.29
N VAL A 143 -1.80 -14.55 24.10
CA VAL A 143 -2.42 -13.75 25.16
C VAL A 143 -3.40 -12.73 24.58
N ARG A 144 -3.07 -12.11 23.43
CA ARG A 144 -3.98 -11.20 22.73
C ARG A 144 -5.26 -11.89 22.25
N ASP A 145 -5.16 -13.10 21.73
CA ASP A 145 -6.31 -13.89 21.30
C ASP A 145 -7.21 -14.25 22.50
N LEU A 146 -6.61 -14.77 23.57
CA LEU A 146 -7.35 -15.10 24.79
C LEU A 146 -8.05 -13.87 25.37
N LYS A 147 -7.37 -12.71 25.41
CA LYS A 147 -7.91 -11.48 25.99
C LYS A 147 -9.04 -10.88 25.18
N TYR A 148 -8.86 -10.73 23.87
CA TYR A 148 -9.76 -9.92 23.04
C TYR A 148 -10.72 -10.73 22.18
N ASN A 149 -10.34 -11.94 21.77
CA ASN A 149 -11.20 -12.78 20.93
C ASN A 149 -12.02 -13.77 21.77
N LYS A 150 -11.41 -14.34 22.83
CA LYS A 150 -12.09 -15.26 23.75
C LYS A 150 -12.55 -14.60 25.06
N THR A 151 -12.31 -13.30 25.21
CA THR A 151 -12.79 -12.48 26.33
C THR A 151 -12.38 -12.97 27.73
N HIS A 152 -11.25 -13.66 27.85
CA HIS A 152 -10.77 -14.16 29.15
C HIS A 152 -10.32 -13.02 30.08
N THR A 153 -10.54 -13.23 31.38
CA THR A 153 -9.97 -12.37 32.42
C THR A 153 -8.46 -12.59 32.55
N ASN A 154 -7.73 -11.67 33.20
CA ASN A 154 -6.28 -11.84 33.37
C ASN A 154 -5.96 -13.10 34.20
N SER A 155 -6.73 -13.35 35.26
CA SER A 155 -6.59 -14.55 36.10
C SER A 155 -6.79 -15.83 35.30
N GLU A 156 -7.82 -15.90 34.46
CA GLU A 156 -8.05 -17.04 33.57
C GLU A 156 -6.90 -17.25 32.58
N ILE A 157 -6.37 -16.16 32.01
CA ILE A 157 -5.21 -16.25 31.11
C ILE A 157 -3.99 -16.80 31.86
N ILE A 158 -3.72 -16.31 33.07
CA ILE A 158 -2.60 -16.81 33.90
C ILE A 158 -2.77 -18.31 34.19
N GLU A 159 -3.98 -18.76 34.52
CA GLU A 159 -4.27 -20.18 34.75
C GLU A 159 -4.07 -21.03 33.50
N ILE A 160 -4.56 -20.57 32.34
CA ILE A 160 -4.35 -21.25 31.04
C ILE A 160 -2.85 -21.37 30.75
N MET A 161 -2.09 -20.27 30.87
CA MET A 161 -0.65 -20.27 30.60
C MET A 161 0.11 -21.21 31.54
N LYS A 162 -0.23 -21.23 32.83
CA LYS A 162 0.37 -22.15 33.79
C LYS A 162 0.02 -23.61 33.50
N LYS A 163 -1.25 -23.88 33.15
CA LYS A 163 -1.73 -25.22 32.81
C LYS A 163 -1.03 -25.78 31.58
N ASP A 164 -0.88 -24.95 30.55
CA ASP A 164 -0.25 -25.31 29.28
C ASP A 164 1.29 -25.26 29.36
N LYS A 165 1.85 -24.93 30.54
CA LYS A 165 3.29 -24.79 30.83
C LYS A 165 3.99 -23.81 29.88
N GLU A 166 3.29 -22.73 29.54
CA GLU A 166 3.82 -21.70 28.66
C GLU A 166 4.87 -20.84 29.38
N PRO A 167 6.00 -20.52 28.72
CA PRO A 167 7.04 -19.67 29.31
C PRO A 167 6.51 -18.27 29.57
N THR A 168 7.01 -17.61 30.61
CA THR A 168 6.69 -16.21 30.88
C THR A 168 7.43 -15.30 29.90
N PRO A 169 6.94 -14.08 29.63
CA PRO A 169 7.64 -13.13 28.77
C PRO A 169 9.07 -12.87 29.26
N GLU A 170 9.25 -12.74 30.57
CA GLU A 170 10.55 -12.52 31.21
C GLU A 170 11.51 -13.70 30.99
N SER A 171 11.02 -14.94 31.12
CA SER A 171 11.83 -16.14 30.88
C SER A 171 12.32 -16.22 29.42
N VAL A 172 11.53 -15.74 28.46
CA VAL A 172 11.95 -15.71 27.04
C VAL A 172 13.02 -14.64 26.79
N ILE A 173 12.96 -13.51 27.51
CA ILE A 173 13.88 -12.38 27.34
C ILE A 173 15.21 -12.64 28.05
N ASN A 174 15.15 -13.04 29.32
CA ASN A 174 16.30 -13.11 30.22
C ASN A 174 16.78 -14.55 30.51
N ASP A 175 16.12 -15.57 29.95
CA ASP A 175 16.39 -17.00 30.22
C ASP A 175 16.19 -17.38 31.70
N ASP A 176 15.46 -16.56 32.46
CA ASP A 176 15.16 -16.80 33.87
C ASP A 176 13.91 -17.68 34.01
N THR A 177 14.13 -18.93 34.38
CA THR A 177 13.07 -19.93 34.56
C THR A 177 12.32 -19.81 35.88
N ASN A 178 12.72 -18.93 36.79
CA ASN A 178 12.11 -18.80 38.12
C ASN A 178 10.91 -17.85 38.15
N HIS A 179 10.57 -17.23 37.02
CA HIS A 179 9.49 -16.24 36.96
C HIS A 179 8.13 -16.89 36.68
N ASN A 180 7.14 -16.59 37.53
CA ASN A 180 5.77 -17.09 37.42
C ASN A 180 4.85 -16.05 36.79
N TRP A 181 3.91 -16.52 35.96
CA TRP A 181 2.88 -15.68 35.34
C TRP A 181 2.10 -14.86 36.38
N ASN A 182 2.06 -13.55 36.12
CA ASN A 182 1.36 -12.53 36.90
C ASN A 182 0.70 -11.48 35.98
N ASP A 183 -0.03 -10.52 36.58
CA ASP A 183 -0.74 -9.48 35.84
C ASP A 183 0.16 -8.54 35.04
N ASN A 184 1.38 -8.28 35.51
CA ASN A 184 2.32 -7.43 34.80
C ASN A 184 2.82 -8.10 33.53
N ASP A 185 3.01 -9.42 33.54
CA ASP A 185 3.38 -10.19 32.34
C ASP A 185 2.30 -10.06 31.26
N ILE A 186 1.02 -10.09 31.63
CA ILE A 186 -0.09 -9.85 30.70
C ILE A 186 -0.06 -8.42 30.16
N LYS A 187 0.14 -7.42 31.02
CA LYS A 187 0.21 -6.01 30.58
C LYS A 187 1.38 -5.79 29.62
N ASP A 188 2.53 -6.37 29.93
CA ASP A 188 3.76 -6.22 29.15
C ASP A 188 3.67 -6.91 27.81
N ILE A 189 3.21 -8.17 27.78
CA ILE A 189 3.06 -8.92 26.53
C ILE A 189 1.94 -8.31 25.66
N LEU A 190 0.92 -7.67 26.22
CA LEU A 190 -0.11 -6.96 25.42
C LEU A 190 0.37 -5.61 24.89
N ASN A 191 1.41 -5.02 25.49
CA ASN A 191 1.99 -3.77 25.02
C ASN A 191 2.86 -4.00 23.77
N ILE A 192 2.23 -3.84 22.60
CA ILE A 192 2.88 -4.05 21.30
C ILE A 192 4.16 -3.21 21.08
N LYS A 193 4.28 -2.03 21.71
CA LYS A 193 5.50 -1.22 21.59
C LYS A 193 6.67 -1.86 22.33
N LYS A 194 6.42 -2.36 23.55
CA LYS A 194 7.40 -3.06 24.39
C LYS A 194 7.82 -4.38 23.72
N VAL A 195 6.85 -5.19 23.28
CA VAL A 195 7.13 -6.45 22.56
C VAL A 195 8.00 -6.23 21.32
N LYS A 196 7.75 -5.17 20.53
CA LYS A 196 8.59 -4.85 19.36
C LYS A 196 10.01 -4.45 19.71
N LEU A 197 10.22 -3.80 20.86
CA LEU A 197 11.55 -3.43 21.32
C LEU A 197 12.32 -4.69 21.72
N ASN A 198 11.72 -5.52 22.56
CA ASN A 198 12.31 -6.76 23.04
C ASN A 198 12.58 -7.75 21.89
N ILE A 199 11.67 -7.85 20.91
CA ILE A 199 11.91 -8.68 19.71
C ILE A 199 13.17 -8.23 18.97
N LYS A 200 13.41 -6.92 18.82
CA LYS A 200 14.61 -6.39 18.16
C LYS A 200 15.88 -6.61 18.97
N GLU A 201 15.79 -6.61 20.30
CA GLU A 201 16.91 -6.92 21.18
C GLU A 201 17.28 -8.41 21.16
N LEU A 202 16.30 -9.26 20.81
CA LEU A 202 16.46 -10.70 20.69
C LEU A 202 16.80 -11.17 19.26
N GLU A 203 16.78 -10.30 18.25
CA GLU A 203 17.23 -10.59 16.87
C GLU A 203 18.74 -10.87 16.83
#